data_AF-A0AA95K6I1-F1
#
_entry.id   AF-A0AA95K6I1-F1
#
_cell.length_a   1.000
_cell.length_b   1.000
_cell.length_c   1.000
_cell.angle_alpha   90.00
_cell.angle_beta   90.00
_cell.angle_gamma   90.00
#
_symmetry.space_group_name_H-M   'P 1'
#
loop_
_entity.id
_entity.type
_entity.pdbx_description
1 polymer ?
#
loop_
_entity_poly.entity_id
_entity_poly.type
_entity_poly.pdbx_seq_one_letter_code
_entity_poly.pdbx_strand_id
1 'polypeptide(L)'
;MPTLASTLPSSRLPSASELLPDNKNNIDCTMRDKVNLDDPIQPGKKILSNIPQYEEPAAVTESCVNISSEQIDNTVDTLLMKPTRLVNITLPASETAFFDQLAYREQNRLLQRFLAKESDNVTQNNKNHPPPNLINEVVDYLTKYKNDEAKIAILVKQLLIPLNEYGANEGEKISPQRQQTIVADWLQLAILGMPYDQWLSKQLADNKANPISLLNYADLKKYQFDQLNLKTEFGYLSAEAKNYYQHHVLKRVMPTLMLQLNIPLDHERLQKMTLDQAQWGYLHAGAMLLVETGAEINKMSLDDIITTGMLLDSLLLAENTSAEYSCYFKLPALIHNQLDAENKKTFGQITEQDSQVIYQQYVNYLHQFSQNNPFVQLRQLLQDWQCRPALARQQLKQHDIAEDWLNNYLYKNREVEYPNNQGEITLLPNIDEIFNQQNQHIADVFKQTDYVLLPQVFNSLSEEEQQFLQQAEINQVKVEYNARDNSIHSLPPGVAGLVANNGLIIPVPEAIDMLSCSFNREERLYALEKEQKMGNYKLSRVDRNRELIFDLIKDHKNSRHNKNFALKIHSPILLKKPLNSRK
;
A
#
# COMPACT_ATOMS: atom_id res chain seq x y z
N MET A 1 -8.54 16.74 -9.49
CA MET A 1 -8.75 16.90 -8.03
C MET A 1 -10.16 16.49 -7.69
N PRO A 2 -10.31 15.46 -6.84
CA PRO A 2 -11.40 15.41 -5.87
C PRO A 2 -10.86 15.23 -4.44
N THR A 3 -11.60 15.82 -3.53
CA THR A 3 -11.31 16.08 -2.12
C THR A 3 -11.69 14.88 -1.26
N LEU A 4 -10.79 14.46 -0.38
CA LEU A 4 -11.06 13.49 0.68
C LEU A 4 -11.93 14.14 1.77
N ALA A 5 -13.05 13.50 2.10
CA ALA A 5 -13.81 13.76 3.31
C ALA A 5 -14.30 12.41 3.88
N SER A 6 -13.57 11.87 4.87
CA SER A 6 -14.10 10.85 5.78
C SER A 6 -14.83 11.55 6.93
N THR A 7 -15.94 10.96 7.41
CA THR A 7 -16.76 11.53 8.49
C THR A 7 -16.47 10.84 9.82
N LEU A 8 -16.31 11.71 10.83
CA LEU A 8 -15.95 11.54 12.25
C LEU A 8 -16.95 10.73 13.09
N PRO A 9 -16.62 10.55 14.40
CA PRO A 9 -17.45 11.16 15.43
C PRO A 9 -16.67 12.18 16.30
N SER A 10 -17.41 13.20 16.73
CA SER A 10 -16.95 14.44 17.36
C SER A 10 -16.50 14.26 18.82
N SER A 11 -15.31 14.75 19.17
CA SER A 11 -15.01 15.23 20.52
C SER A 11 -14.10 16.46 20.47
N ARG A 12 -14.32 17.38 21.43
CA ARG A 12 -13.88 18.78 21.45
C ARG A 12 -12.35 18.95 21.58
N LEU A 13 -11.84 19.99 20.89
CA LEU A 13 -10.49 20.59 20.96
C LEU A 13 -9.93 20.80 22.38
N PRO A 14 -8.59 20.89 22.53
CA PRO A 14 -7.99 22.22 22.66
C PRO A 14 -6.81 22.49 21.70
N SER A 15 -6.61 23.77 21.40
CA SER A 15 -5.46 24.34 20.69
C SER A 15 -4.22 24.48 21.58
N ALA A 16 -3.04 24.19 21.04
CA ALA A 16 -1.68 24.71 21.34
C ALA A 16 -0.70 23.62 20.87
N SER A 17 0.21 23.87 19.93
CA SER A 17 1.54 24.41 20.27
C SER A 17 2.20 23.65 21.42
N GLU A 18 2.52 22.36 21.23
CA GLU A 18 3.57 21.61 21.93
C GLU A 18 3.59 20.17 21.39
N LEU A 19 4.74 19.49 21.49
CA LEU A 19 5.02 18.09 21.13
C LEU A 19 5.63 17.85 19.72
N LEU A 20 6.81 18.44 19.51
CA LEU A 20 7.91 17.79 18.80
C LEU A 20 8.51 16.70 19.72
N PRO A 21 8.73 15.46 19.27
CA PRO A 21 9.80 14.65 19.81
C PRO A 21 11.11 15.11 19.15
N ASP A 22 11.89 15.89 19.89
CA ASP A 22 13.29 16.20 19.60
C ASP A 22 14.08 14.88 19.53
N ASN A 23 14.31 14.34 18.33
CA ASN A 23 15.34 13.34 18.12
C ASN A 23 16.65 14.06 17.74
N LYS A 24 17.26 14.69 18.74
CA LYS A 24 18.61 15.26 18.63
C LYS A 24 19.65 14.15 18.75
N ASN A 25 19.94 13.51 17.62
CA ASN A 25 21.26 12.92 17.39
C ASN A 25 22.05 13.85 16.46
N ASN A 26 22.30 15.08 16.92
CA ASN A 26 23.41 15.90 16.44
C ASN A 26 24.60 15.58 17.34
N ILE A 27 25.48 14.69 16.90
CA ILE A 27 26.82 14.60 17.46
C ILE A 27 27.68 15.57 16.66
N ASP A 28 27.88 16.75 17.24
CA ASP A 28 28.88 17.72 16.85
C ASP A 28 30.28 17.08 16.92
N CYS A 29 30.88 16.85 15.75
CA CYS A 29 32.30 16.55 15.61
C CYS A 29 33.10 17.86 15.68
N THR A 30 33.22 18.48 16.85
CA THR A 30 34.24 19.51 17.09
C THR A 30 34.94 19.34 18.43
N MET A 31 36.23 19.02 18.36
CA MET A 31 37.18 18.99 19.48
C MET A 31 37.42 20.42 20.00
N ARG A 32 37.29 20.61 21.32
CA ARG A 32 38.07 21.61 22.08
C ARG A 32 38.39 21.08 23.47
N ASP A 33 39.68 20.82 23.68
CA ASP A 33 40.31 20.55 24.97
C ASP A 33 40.08 21.70 25.97
N LYS A 34 39.80 21.33 27.23
CA LYS A 34 40.45 21.95 28.40
C LYS A 34 40.26 21.09 29.65
N VAL A 35 41.41 20.77 30.24
CA VAL A 35 41.68 20.06 31.49
C VAL A 35 41.20 20.86 32.72
N ASN A 36 40.61 20.20 33.72
CA ASN A 36 41.05 20.29 35.13
C ASN A 36 40.37 19.28 36.06
N LEU A 37 41.18 18.77 36.99
CA LEU A 37 40.92 17.79 38.04
C LEU A 37 40.11 18.34 39.24
N ASP A 38 39.39 17.45 39.93
CA ASP A 38 39.56 17.06 41.36
C ASP A 38 38.22 16.63 42.05
N ASP A 39 38.08 15.31 42.25
CA ASP A 39 37.70 14.61 43.52
C ASP A 39 36.27 14.72 44.15
N PRO A 40 35.82 13.80 45.06
CA PRO A 40 35.44 12.40 44.80
C PRO A 40 34.18 11.89 45.61
N ILE A 41 33.79 10.59 45.43
CA ILE A 41 33.22 9.64 46.45
C ILE A 41 31.79 9.93 47.02
N GLN A 42 30.75 9.07 47.11
CA GLN A 42 30.54 7.63 47.41
C GLN A 42 29.05 7.19 47.14
N PRO A 43 28.70 5.88 47.27
CA PRO A 43 27.53 5.21 46.66
C PRO A 43 26.44 4.67 47.62
N GLY A 44 25.32 4.20 47.04
CA GLY A 44 24.61 2.98 47.46
C GLY A 44 23.18 3.11 48.03
N LYS A 45 22.20 2.38 47.43
CA LYS A 45 21.52 1.19 48.02
C LYS A 45 20.28 0.73 47.22
N LYS A 46 20.19 -0.61 47.11
CA LYS A 46 19.08 -1.47 46.65
C LYS A 46 17.90 -1.50 47.65
N ILE A 47 16.73 -1.94 47.16
CA ILE A 47 15.82 -3.04 47.65
C ILE A 47 14.41 -2.75 47.09
N LEU A 48 13.86 -3.53 46.14
CA LEU A 48 13.17 -4.85 46.19
C LEU A 48 11.66 -4.81 46.59
N SER A 49 10.84 -5.34 45.67
CA SER A 49 9.65 -6.20 45.82
C SER A 49 8.39 -5.73 46.57
N ASN A 50 7.22 -5.81 45.93
CA ASN A 50 6.24 -6.90 46.18
C ASN A 50 4.99 -6.86 45.27
N ILE A 51 4.59 -8.07 44.85
CA ILE A 51 3.32 -8.49 44.24
C ILE A 51 2.47 -9.16 45.36
N PRO A 52 1.13 -9.14 45.27
CA PRO A 52 0.34 -10.40 45.24
C PRO A 52 -0.85 -10.32 44.25
N GLN A 53 -1.06 -11.28 43.34
CA GLN A 53 -1.77 -12.58 43.45
C GLN A 53 -3.30 -12.54 43.68
N TYR A 54 -4.03 -12.85 42.60
CA TYR A 54 -5.12 -13.84 42.40
C TYR A 54 -6.14 -14.18 43.51
N GLU A 55 -7.42 -14.19 43.13
CA GLU A 55 -8.41 -15.23 43.50
C GLU A 55 -9.50 -15.36 42.41
N GLU A 56 -9.92 -16.59 42.13
CA GLU A 56 -10.95 -17.07 41.17
C GLU A 56 -11.78 -18.16 41.92
N PRO A 57 -12.78 -18.84 41.32
CA PRO A 57 -14.20 -18.49 41.14
C PRO A 57 -15.17 -19.40 41.94
N ALA A 58 -16.48 -19.17 41.78
CA ALA A 58 -17.52 -20.16 42.10
C ALA A 58 -18.54 -20.30 40.96
N ALA A 59 -18.79 -21.55 40.57
CA ALA A 59 -19.76 -22.01 39.59
C ALA A 59 -21.15 -22.27 40.22
N VAL A 60 -22.23 -22.14 39.44
CA VAL A 60 -23.50 -22.86 39.67
C VAL A 60 -24.17 -23.23 38.33
N THR A 61 -24.75 -24.43 38.38
CA THR A 61 -25.34 -25.38 37.43
C THR A 61 -26.67 -25.03 36.74
N GLU A 62 -26.91 -25.79 35.67
CA GLU A 62 -28.05 -25.96 34.75
C GLU A 62 -29.44 -26.27 35.38
N SER A 63 -30.51 -25.97 34.63
CA SER A 63 -31.72 -26.82 34.57
C SER A 63 -32.61 -26.48 33.35
N CYS A 64 -32.92 -27.50 32.55
CA CYS A 64 -33.89 -27.51 31.45
C CYS A 64 -35.31 -27.82 31.95
N VAL A 65 -36.34 -27.18 31.36
CA VAL A 65 -37.73 -27.70 31.37
C VAL A 65 -38.40 -27.45 30.00
N ASN A 66 -38.89 -28.53 29.40
CA ASN A 66 -39.81 -28.58 28.25
C ASN A 66 -41.23 -28.18 28.67
N ILE A 67 -41.95 -27.40 27.85
CA ILE A 67 -43.41 -27.52 27.68
C ILE A 67 -43.78 -27.33 26.20
N SER A 68 -44.73 -28.17 25.80
CA SER A 68 -45.31 -28.49 24.51
C SER A 68 -46.24 -27.44 23.88
N SER A 69 -46.46 -27.67 22.58
CA SER A 69 -47.47 -27.16 21.64
C SER A 69 -48.90 -26.98 22.15
N GLU A 70 -49.59 -25.92 21.69
CA GLU A 70 -50.96 -26.01 21.15
C GLU A 70 -51.42 -24.75 20.36
N GLN A 71 -51.98 -25.06 19.18
CA GLN A 71 -53.10 -24.46 18.44
C GLN A 71 -53.21 -22.97 18.02
N ILE A 72 -53.58 -22.89 16.74
CA ILE A 72 -54.05 -21.80 15.89
C ILE A 72 -55.28 -21.11 16.49
N ASP A 73 -55.31 -19.77 16.45
CA ASP A 73 -56.54 -19.04 16.15
C ASP A 73 -56.28 -17.72 15.43
N ASN A 74 -57.03 -17.51 14.35
CA ASN A 74 -57.02 -16.32 13.52
C ASN A 74 -57.91 -15.25 14.15
N THR A 75 -57.38 -14.05 14.42
CA THR A 75 -58.21 -12.83 14.39
C THR A 75 -57.36 -11.60 14.09
N VAL A 76 -57.85 -10.85 13.11
CA VAL A 76 -57.31 -9.57 12.64
C VAL A 76 -57.59 -8.52 13.70
N ASP A 77 -56.55 -7.89 14.26
CA ASP A 77 -56.73 -6.56 14.85
C ASP A 77 -55.49 -5.67 14.72
N THR A 78 -55.76 -4.43 14.35
CA THR A 78 -54.79 -3.42 13.97
C THR A 78 -54.33 -2.69 15.22
N LEU A 79 -53.13 -2.97 15.73
CA LEU A 79 -52.54 -2.24 16.86
C LEU A 79 -51.19 -1.63 16.49
N LEU A 80 -51.24 -0.33 16.20
CA LEU A 80 -50.15 0.63 16.23
C LEU A 80 -49.40 0.53 17.58
N MET A 81 -48.25 -0.14 17.59
CA MET A 81 -47.29 -0.10 18.69
C MET A 81 -46.24 0.98 18.40
N LYS A 82 -46.23 2.01 19.24
CA LYS A 82 -45.15 3.01 19.33
C LYS A 82 -43.83 2.32 19.68
N PRO A 83 -42.67 2.82 19.21
CA PRO A 83 -41.39 2.16 19.45
C PRO A 83 -41.08 2.22 20.95
N THR A 84 -41.06 1.05 21.57
CA THR A 84 -40.64 0.86 22.96
C THR A 84 -39.12 0.69 22.97
N ARG A 85 -38.46 1.46 23.84
CA ARG A 85 -37.03 1.46 24.25
C ARG A 85 -36.10 0.47 23.53
N LEU A 86 -35.04 1.02 22.94
CA LEU A 86 -33.82 0.31 22.52
C LEU A 86 -33.35 -0.65 23.63
N VAL A 87 -33.60 -1.94 23.41
CA VAL A 87 -32.91 -3.02 24.10
C VAL A 87 -31.76 -3.41 23.18
N ASN A 88 -30.52 -3.14 23.58
CA ASN A 88 -29.36 -3.76 22.96
C ASN A 88 -29.38 -5.23 23.34
N ILE A 89 -29.93 -6.06 22.45
CA ILE A 89 -29.84 -7.52 22.56
C ILE A 89 -28.61 -7.94 21.78
N THR A 90 -27.55 -8.34 22.48
CA THR A 90 -26.44 -9.06 21.87
C THR A 90 -26.89 -10.51 21.71
N LEU A 91 -27.17 -10.92 20.48
CA LEU A 91 -27.61 -12.28 20.17
C LEU A 91 -26.42 -13.25 20.19
N PRO A 92 -26.58 -14.50 20.68
CA PRO A 92 -25.55 -15.53 20.57
C PRO A 92 -25.23 -15.87 19.09
N ALA A 93 -24.01 -16.32 18.83
CA ALA A 93 -23.51 -16.62 17.47
C ALA A 93 -24.33 -17.67 16.69
N SER A 94 -25.16 -18.47 17.37
CA SER A 94 -26.11 -19.40 16.75
C SER A 94 -27.36 -18.72 16.18
N GLU A 95 -27.72 -17.54 16.70
CA GLU A 95 -28.88 -16.78 16.27
C GLU A 95 -28.52 -15.81 15.14
N THR A 96 -27.30 -15.27 15.09
CA THR A 96 -26.84 -14.38 14.00
C THR A 96 -26.94 -15.03 12.61
N ALA A 97 -26.49 -16.28 12.46
CA ALA A 97 -26.61 -17.01 11.20
C ALA A 97 -28.07 -17.21 10.75
N PHE A 98 -29.00 -17.33 11.70
CA PHE A 98 -30.44 -17.42 11.41
C PHE A 98 -31.01 -16.06 10.97
N PHE A 99 -30.61 -14.98 11.63
CA PHE A 99 -31.00 -13.62 11.24
C PHE A 99 -30.48 -13.27 9.84
N ASP A 100 -29.22 -13.59 9.52
CA ASP A 100 -28.63 -13.32 8.21
C ASP A 100 -29.37 -14.06 7.09
N GLN A 101 -29.75 -15.33 7.32
CA GLN A 101 -30.56 -16.09 6.37
C GLN A 101 -31.96 -15.53 6.18
N LEU A 102 -32.60 -15.08 7.26
CA LEU A 102 -33.92 -14.46 7.21
C LEU A 102 -33.87 -13.12 6.47
N ALA A 103 -32.90 -12.28 6.78
CA ALA A 103 -32.67 -11.01 6.11
C ALA A 103 -32.40 -11.21 4.62
N TYR A 104 -31.56 -12.17 4.25
CA TYR A 104 -31.26 -12.49 2.85
C TYR A 104 -32.51 -12.93 2.06
N ARG A 105 -33.35 -13.79 2.64
CA ARG A 105 -34.63 -14.18 2.01
C ARG A 105 -35.55 -12.98 1.81
N GLU A 106 -35.61 -12.10 2.80
CA GLU A 106 -36.44 -10.90 2.74
C GLU A 106 -35.92 -9.88 1.71
N GLN A 107 -34.60 -9.71 1.58
CA GLN A 107 -33.97 -8.91 0.53
C GLN A 107 -34.41 -9.38 -0.86
N ASN A 108 -34.30 -10.69 -1.13
CA ASN A 108 -34.70 -11.27 -2.41
C ASN A 108 -36.19 -11.08 -2.68
N ARG A 109 -37.04 -11.20 -1.65
CA ARG A 109 -38.48 -10.96 -1.75
C ARG A 109 -38.82 -9.50 -2.08
N LEU A 110 -38.12 -8.55 -1.48
CA LEU A 110 -38.30 -7.11 -1.75
C LEU A 110 -37.82 -6.74 -3.16
N LEU A 111 -36.67 -7.25 -3.59
CA LEU A 111 -36.16 -7.05 -4.94
C LEU A 111 -37.11 -7.58 -6.01
N GLN A 112 -37.61 -8.81 -5.86
CA GLN A 112 -38.59 -9.39 -6.80
C GLN A 112 -39.85 -8.52 -6.93
N ARG A 113 -40.41 -8.07 -5.80
CA ARG A 113 -41.59 -7.20 -5.81
C ARG A 113 -41.30 -5.83 -6.43
N PHE A 114 -40.12 -5.28 -6.17
CA PHE A 114 -39.69 -4.01 -6.74
C PHE A 114 -39.55 -4.10 -8.26
N LEU A 115 -38.82 -5.10 -8.75
CA LEU A 115 -38.57 -5.30 -10.18
C LEU A 115 -39.86 -5.65 -10.94
N ALA A 116 -40.76 -6.44 -10.36
CA ALA A 116 -42.07 -6.71 -10.94
C ALA A 116 -42.87 -5.41 -11.14
N LYS A 117 -42.91 -4.51 -10.15
CA LYS A 117 -43.60 -3.21 -10.26
C LYS A 117 -42.99 -2.28 -11.30
N GLU A 118 -41.66 -2.24 -11.40
CA GLU A 118 -40.98 -1.45 -12.43
C GLU A 118 -41.20 -2.04 -13.83
N SER A 119 -41.31 -3.37 -13.95
CA SER A 119 -41.58 -4.06 -15.21
C SER A 119 -43.04 -3.89 -15.66
N ASP A 120 -44.00 -3.94 -14.74
CA ASP A 120 -45.42 -3.69 -15.01
C ASP A 120 -45.68 -2.25 -15.47
N ASN A 121 -44.87 -1.28 -15.02
CA ASN A 121 -44.93 0.11 -15.48
C ASN A 121 -44.34 0.32 -16.89
N VAL A 122 -43.57 -0.65 -17.42
CA VAL A 122 -42.85 -0.53 -18.70
C VAL A 122 -43.40 -1.48 -19.77
N THR A 123 -44.10 -2.56 -19.41
CA THR A 123 -44.50 -3.62 -20.35
C THR A 123 -45.96 -4.06 -20.19
N GLN A 124 -46.85 -3.43 -20.96
CA GLN A 124 -48.11 -4.05 -21.40
C GLN A 124 -47.91 -5.12 -22.50
N ASN A 125 -46.67 -5.42 -22.92
CA ASN A 125 -46.39 -6.37 -24.00
C ASN A 125 -45.20 -7.28 -23.67
N ASN A 126 -45.48 -8.48 -23.14
CA ASN A 126 -44.97 -9.79 -23.61
C ASN A 126 -45.09 -10.84 -22.50
N LYS A 127 -46.18 -11.60 -22.54
CA LYS A 127 -46.34 -12.84 -21.79
C LYS A 127 -45.64 -13.96 -22.56
N ASN A 128 -44.42 -14.34 -22.14
CA ASN A 128 -43.83 -15.68 -22.30
C ASN A 128 -42.33 -15.65 -21.94
N HIS A 129 -41.99 -15.24 -20.70
CA HIS A 129 -40.64 -15.43 -20.19
C HIS A 129 -40.61 -16.56 -19.15
N PRO A 130 -39.55 -17.40 -19.15
CA PRO A 130 -39.31 -18.37 -18.09
C PRO A 130 -39.27 -17.67 -16.73
N PRO A 131 -39.50 -18.39 -15.61
CA PRO A 131 -39.51 -17.78 -14.28
C PRO A 131 -38.24 -16.93 -14.11
N PRO A 132 -38.39 -15.65 -13.74
CA PRO A 132 -37.31 -14.69 -13.87
C PRO A 132 -36.15 -15.06 -12.95
N ASN A 133 -34.96 -15.16 -13.54
CA ASN A 133 -33.73 -15.22 -12.76
C ASN A 133 -33.50 -13.84 -12.14
N LEU A 134 -33.76 -13.73 -10.83
CA LEU A 134 -33.62 -12.47 -10.08
C LEU A 134 -32.26 -11.79 -10.29
N ILE A 135 -31.18 -12.57 -10.39
CA ILE A 135 -29.84 -12.01 -10.63
C ILE A 135 -29.80 -11.31 -11.99
N ASN A 136 -30.34 -11.95 -13.03
CA ASN A 136 -30.37 -11.37 -14.37
C ASN A 136 -31.21 -10.10 -14.40
N GLU A 137 -32.39 -10.08 -13.75
CA GLU A 137 -33.24 -8.89 -13.71
C GLU A 137 -32.60 -7.72 -12.95
N VAL A 138 -31.94 -7.99 -11.83
CA VAL A 138 -31.19 -6.98 -11.08
C VAL A 138 -30.07 -6.41 -11.94
N VAL A 139 -29.30 -7.26 -12.63
CA VAL A 139 -28.24 -6.79 -13.53
C VAL A 139 -28.81 -5.98 -14.69
N ASP A 140 -29.89 -6.45 -15.33
CA ASP A 140 -30.53 -5.73 -16.44
C ASP A 140 -30.99 -4.33 -15.99
N TYR A 141 -31.55 -4.23 -14.77
CA TYR A 141 -31.91 -2.95 -14.16
C TYR A 141 -30.68 -2.05 -13.94
N LEU A 142 -29.62 -2.58 -13.34
CA LEU A 142 -28.39 -1.85 -13.06
C LEU A 142 -27.70 -1.37 -14.35
N THR A 143 -27.68 -2.19 -15.40
CA THR A 143 -27.12 -1.79 -16.70
C THR A 143 -27.98 -0.74 -17.38
N LYS A 144 -29.31 -0.89 -17.35
CA LYS A 144 -30.26 0.10 -17.91
C LYS A 144 -30.11 1.47 -17.27
N TYR A 145 -29.92 1.51 -15.94
CA TYR A 145 -29.86 2.75 -15.15
C TYR A 145 -28.44 3.09 -14.68
N LYS A 146 -27.38 2.64 -15.37
CA LYS A 146 -25.98 2.82 -14.96
C LYS A 146 -25.54 4.27 -14.65
N ASN A 147 -26.24 5.26 -15.21
CA ASN A 147 -25.96 6.69 -15.03
C ASN A 147 -27.02 7.40 -14.15
N ASP A 148 -27.97 6.67 -13.58
CA ASP A 148 -29.04 7.22 -12.75
C ASP A 148 -28.87 6.73 -11.30
N GLU A 149 -28.09 7.49 -10.53
CA GLU A 149 -27.78 7.18 -9.13
C GLU A 149 -29.04 7.10 -8.26
N ALA A 150 -30.10 7.84 -8.59
CA ALA A 150 -31.35 7.82 -7.82
C ALA A 150 -32.08 6.50 -8.02
N LYS A 151 -32.13 5.98 -9.26
CA LYS A 151 -32.70 4.66 -9.56
C LYS A 151 -31.91 3.53 -8.91
N ILE A 152 -30.57 3.59 -8.95
CA ILE A 152 -29.72 2.58 -8.27
C ILE A 152 -29.92 2.65 -6.75
N ALA A 153 -30.00 3.84 -6.15
CA ALA A 153 -30.25 4.01 -4.73
C ALA A 153 -31.59 3.38 -4.27
N ILE A 154 -32.64 3.48 -5.09
CA ILE A 154 -33.95 2.87 -4.78
C ILE A 154 -33.85 1.34 -4.73
N LEU A 155 -33.10 0.73 -5.65
CA LEU A 155 -32.84 -0.71 -5.66
C LEU A 155 -32.02 -1.12 -4.42
N VAL A 156 -30.92 -0.40 -4.14
CA VAL A 156 -30.05 -0.66 -2.98
C VAL A 156 -30.81 -0.53 -1.66
N LYS A 157 -31.74 0.41 -1.56
CA LYS A 157 -32.60 0.56 -0.38
C LYS A 157 -33.40 -0.72 -0.09
N GLN A 158 -33.83 -1.46 -1.11
CA GLN A 158 -34.51 -2.75 -0.92
C GLN A 158 -33.60 -3.80 -0.26
N LEU A 159 -32.29 -3.72 -0.50
CA LEU A 159 -31.30 -4.59 0.13
C LEU A 159 -31.02 -4.21 1.59
N LEU A 160 -31.13 -2.93 1.93
CA LEU A 160 -30.83 -2.44 3.29
C LEU A 160 -32.00 -2.54 4.27
N ILE A 161 -33.25 -2.47 3.79
CA ILE A 161 -34.44 -2.53 4.65
C ILE A 161 -34.44 -3.74 5.60
N PRO A 162 -34.17 -4.98 5.15
CA PRO A 162 -34.20 -6.15 6.02
C PRO A 162 -33.07 -6.17 7.06
N LEU A 163 -31.96 -5.48 6.77
CA LEU A 163 -30.80 -5.39 7.66
C LEU A 163 -30.92 -4.23 8.67
N ASN A 164 -31.91 -3.35 8.50
CA ASN A 164 -32.07 -2.12 9.28
C ASN A 164 -30.78 -1.27 9.33
N GLU A 165 -30.05 -1.25 8.22
CA GLU A 165 -28.79 -0.52 8.09
C GLU A 165 -29.00 0.92 7.60
N TYR A 166 -28.00 1.78 7.87
CA TYR A 166 -27.98 3.15 7.35
C TYR A 166 -28.16 3.18 5.82
N GLY A 167 -29.13 3.95 5.35
CA GLY A 167 -29.59 4.00 3.95
C GLY A 167 -30.95 3.33 3.73
N ALA A 168 -31.45 2.57 4.72
CA ALA A 168 -32.75 1.91 4.66
C ALA A 168 -33.94 2.86 4.84
N ASN A 169 -33.77 4.03 5.48
CA ASN A 169 -34.89 4.91 5.83
C ASN A 169 -35.17 5.99 4.76
N GLU A 170 -36.33 6.65 4.86
CA GLU A 170 -36.65 7.79 4.00
C GLU A 170 -35.74 9.00 4.31
N GLY A 171 -35.25 9.65 3.27
CA GLY A 171 -34.37 10.82 3.37
C GLY A 171 -32.88 10.50 3.60
N GLU A 172 -32.53 9.27 3.96
CA GLU A 172 -31.13 8.84 4.08
C GLU A 172 -30.46 8.74 2.70
N LYS A 173 -29.27 9.32 2.57
CA LYS A 173 -28.49 9.29 1.34
C LYS A 173 -27.36 8.27 1.44
N ILE A 174 -27.20 7.49 0.37
CA ILE A 174 -26.16 6.47 0.23
C ILE A 174 -25.22 6.93 -0.88
N SER A 175 -23.91 6.97 -0.61
CA SER A 175 -22.92 7.30 -1.65
C SER A 175 -22.90 6.24 -2.76
N PRO A 176 -22.54 6.62 -4.01
CA PRO A 176 -22.42 5.66 -5.11
C PRO A 176 -21.47 4.48 -4.81
N GLN A 177 -20.39 4.73 -4.07
CA GLN A 177 -19.45 3.69 -3.66
C GLN A 177 -20.08 2.69 -2.69
N ARG A 178 -20.89 3.16 -1.74
CA ARG A 178 -21.62 2.29 -0.82
C ARG A 178 -22.70 1.50 -1.55
N GLN A 179 -23.40 2.11 -2.50
CA GLN A 179 -24.37 1.43 -3.37
C GLN A 179 -23.72 0.26 -4.12
N GLN A 180 -22.55 0.50 -4.73
CA GLN A 180 -21.80 -0.55 -5.43
C GLN A 180 -21.34 -1.68 -4.50
N THR A 181 -20.88 -1.36 -3.28
CA THR A 181 -20.51 -2.37 -2.27
C THR A 181 -21.70 -3.26 -1.93
N ILE A 182 -22.86 -2.68 -1.60
CA ILE A 182 -24.05 -3.44 -1.21
C ILE A 182 -24.53 -4.36 -2.35
N VAL A 183 -24.53 -3.87 -3.59
CA VAL A 183 -24.87 -4.68 -4.76
C VAL A 183 -23.85 -5.82 -4.96
N ALA A 184 -22.55 -5.54 -4.81
CA ALA A 184 -21.50 -6.53 -4.96
C ALA A 184 -21.59 -7.63 -3.89
N ASP A 185 -21.89 -7.26 -2.64
CA ASP A 185 -22.04 -8.21 -1.53
C ASP A 185 -23.26 -9.11 -1.74
N TRP A 186 -24.40 -8.53 -2.13
CA TRP A 186 -25.58 -9.31 -2.48
C TRP A 186 -25.34 -10.25 -3.66
N LEU A 187 -24.65 -9.80 -4.72
CA LEU A 187 -24.32 -10.64 -5.87
C LEU A 187 -23.39 -11.80 -5.51
N GLN A 188 -22.43 -11.60 -4.60
CA GLN A 188 -21.58 -12.69 -4.09
C GLN A 188 -22.42 -13.75 -3.40
N LEU A 189 -23.34 -13.35 -2.51
CA LEU A 189 -24.25 -14.27 -1.84
C LEU A 189 -25.18 -14.99 -2.83
N ALA A 190 -25.75 -14.28 -3.80
CA ALA A 190 -26.67 -14.87 -4.78
C ALA A 190 -26.01 -15.86 -5.75
N ILE A 191 -24.73 -15.63 -6.09
CA ILE A 191 -24.00 -16.47 -7.06
C ILE A 191 -23.22 -17.59 -6.38
N LEU A 192 -22.55 -17.30 -5.25
CA LEU A 192 -21.63 -18.23 -4.58
C LEU A 192 -22.21 -18.82 -3.28
N GLY A 193 -23.30 -18.26 -2.75
CA GLY A 193 -23.88 -18.63 -1.46
C GLY A 193 -23.13 -18.12 -0.24
N MET A 194 -22.01 -17.41 -0.43
CA MET A 194 -21.16 -16.85 0.64
C MET A 194 -20.22 -15.76 0.07
N PRO A 195 -19.57 -14.95 0.92
CA PRO A 195 -18.54 -14.00 0.49
C PRO A 195 -17.40 -14.66 -0.30
N TYR A 196 -16.79 -13.92 -1.23
CA TYR A 196 -15.80 -14.47 -2.18
C TYR A 196 -14.57 -15.08 -1.50
N ASP A 197 -14.05 -14.42 -0.48
CA ASP A 197 -12.88 -14.85 0.29
C ASP A 197 -13.15 -16.17 1.04
N GLN A 198 -14.33 -16.31 1.64
CA GLN A 198 -14.78 -17.55 2.28
C GLN A 198 -15.01 -18.67 1.26
N TRP A 199 -15.65 -18.34 0.13
CA TRP A 199 -15.88 -19.29 -0.95
C TRP A 199 -14.57 -19.86 -1.48
N LEU A 200 -13.60 -18.99 -1.82
CA LEU A 200 -12.31 -19.41 -2.35
C LEU A 200 -11.52 -20.24 -1.34
N SER A 201 -11.51 -19.82 -0.08
CA SER A 201 -10.89 -20.58 1.01
C SER A 201 -11.49 -21.99 1.14
N LYS A 202 -12.82 -22.11 1.03
CA LYS A 202 -13.51 -23.42 1.02
C LYS A 202 -13.10 -24.28 -0.17
N GLN A 203 -13.06 -23.72 -1.37
CA GLN A 203 -12.65 -24.48 -2.57
C GLN A 203 -11.21 -24.99 -2.48
N LEU A 204 -10.29 -24.18 -1.96
CA LEU A 204 -8.90 -24.58 -1.78
C LEU A 204 -8.73 -25.72 -0.75
N ALA A 205 -9.50 -25.67 0.32
CA ALA A 205 -9.47 -26.70 1.34
C ALA A 205 -10.17 -28.01 0.92
N ASP A 206 -11.24 -27.92 0.12
CA ASP A 206 -11.86 -29.09 -0.52
C ASP A 206 -10.91 -29.71 -1.57
N ASN A 207 -10.15 -28.89 -2.29
CA ASN A 207 -9.10 -29.32 -3.22
C ASN A 207 -7.94 -30.07 -2.53
N LYS A 208 -7.60 -29.75 -1.27
CA LYS A 208 -6.65 -30.56 -0.47
C LYS A 208 -7.18 -31.98 -0.23
N ALA A 209 -8.49 -32.14 -0.06
CA ALA A 209 -9.11 -33.44 0.19
C ALA A 209 -9.32 -34.24 -1.11
N ASN A 210 -9.63 -33.55 -2.22
CA ASN A 210 -9.83 -34.12 -3.54
C ASN A 210 -9.16 -33.23 -4.60
N PRO A 211 -7.96 -33.57 -5.10
CA PRO A 211 -7.16 -32.65 -5.91
C PRO A 211 -7.76 -32.40 -7.31
N ILE A 212 -8.17 -31.16 -7.53
CA ILE A 212 -8.60 -30.52 -8.79
C ILE A 212 -7.51 -29.52 -9.30
N SER A 213 -6.35 -29.44 -8.63
CA SER A 213 -5.21 -28.56 -8.98
C SER A 213 -5.52 -27.04 -8.90
N LEU A 214 -6.33 -26.59 -7.94
CA LEU A 214 -6.62 -25.14 -7.76
C LEU A 214 -5.43 -24.30 -7.23
N LEU A 215 -4.24 -24.89 -7.09
CA LEU A 215 -3.06 -24.21 -6.57
C LEU A 215 -2.42 -23.27 -7.59
N ASN A 216 -2.58 -23.55 -8.88
CA ASN A 216 -2.09 -22.68 -9.95
C ASN A 216 -3.14 -21.63 -10.30
N TYR A 217 -2.68 -20.43 -10.63
CA TYR A 217 -3.55 -19.34 -11.06
C TYR A 217 -4.39 -19.71 -12.30
N ALA A 218 -3.83 -20.41 -13.30
CA ALA A 218 -4.56 -20.80 -14.50
C ALA A 218 -5.78 -21.68 -14.18
N ASP A 219 -5.56 -22.69 -13.33
CA ASP A 219 -6.57 -23.65 -12.92
C ASP A 219 -7.65 -22.95 -12.09
N LEU A 220 -7.26 -22.07 -11.16
CA LEU A 220 -8.19 -21.25 -10.40
C LEU A 220 -9.02 -20.35 -11.31
N LYS A 221 -8.40 -19.63 -12.25
CA LYS A 221 -9.08 -18.71 -13.16
C LYS A 221 -10.12 -19.45 -13.99
N LYS A 222 -9.74 -20.60 -14.55
CA LYS A 222 -10.64 -21.46 -15.30
C LYS A 222 -11.81 -21.92 -14.42
N TYR A 223 -11.51 -22.47 -13.24
CA TYR A 223 -12.51 -22.95 -12.30
C TYR A 223 -13.50 -21.84 -11.92
N GLN A 224 -13.00 -20.65 -11.58
CA GLN A 224 -13.82 -19.48 -11.25
C GLN A 224 -14.80 -19.10 -12.36
N PHE A 225 -14.37 -19.15 -13.62
CA PHE A 225 -15.22 -18.83 -14.75
C PHE A 225 -16.19 -19.96 -15.11
N ASP A 226 -15.79 -21.21 -14.92
CA ASP A 226 -16.67 -22.37 -15.07
C ASP A 226 -17.80 -22.34 -14.02
N GLN A 227 -17.53 -21.86 -12.80
CA GLN A 227 -18.55 -21.70 -11.75
C GLN A 227 -19.67 -20.72 -12.15
N LEU A 228 -19.36 -19.68 -12.93
CA LEU A 228 -20.37 -18.76 -13.46
C LEU A 228 -21.28 -19.40 -14.51
N ASN A 229 -20.91 -20.57 -15.05
CA ASN A 229 -21.73 -21.34 -15.99
C ASN A 229 -22.67 -22.33 -15.27
N LEU A 230 -22.50 -22.55 -13.96
CA LEU A 230 -23.36 -23.43 -13.19
C LEU A 230 -24.72 -22.80 -12.90
N LYS A 231 -25.69 -23.65 -12.59
CA LYS A 231 -27.03 -23.23 -12.21
C LYS A 231 -27.01 -22.73 -10.76
N THR A 232 -27.40 -21.47 -10.54
CA THR A 232 -27.61 -20.87 -9.21
C THR A 232 -29.00 -21.21 -8.68
N GLU A 233 -29.32 -20.81 -7.44
CA GLU A 233 -30.69 -20.91 -6.91
C GLU A 233 -31.71 -20.11 -7.74
N PHE A 234 -31.27 -19.07 -8.46
CA PHE A 234 -32.08 -18.25 -9.34
C PHE A 234 -32.04 -18.70 -10.81
N GLY A 235 -31.32 -19.78 -11.13
CA GLY A 235 -31.17 -20.30 -12.49
C GLY A 235 -29.82 -19.97 -13.13
N TYR A 236 -29.77 -19.94 -14.46
CA TYR A 236 -28.53 -19.68 -15.22
C TYR A 236 -28.30 -18.19 -15.42
N LEU A 237 -27.06 -17.75 -15.20
CA LEU A 237 -26.64 -16.37 -15.43
C LEU A 237 -26.62 -16.04 -16.94
N SER A 238 -27.18 -14.89 -17.30
CA SER A 238 -27.06 -14.33 -18.64
C SER A 238 -25.61 -13.90 -18.93
N ALA A 239 -25.27 -13.69 -20.21
CA ALA A 239 -23.96 -13.15 -20.58
C ALA A 239 -23.72 -11.75 -19.95
N GLU A 240 -24.78 -10.93 -19.89
CA GLU A 240 -24.80 -9.63 -19.22
C GLU A 240 -24.45 -9.76 -17.73
N ALA A 241 -25.11 -10.68 -17.02
CA ALA A 241 -24.89 -10.92 -15.59
C ALA A 241 -23.48 -11.41 -15.29
N LYS A 242 -22.94 -12.32 -16.12
CA LYS A 242 -21.54 -12.77 -16.00
C LYS A 242 -20.57 -11.62 -16.18
N ASN A 243 -20.78 -10.79 -17.20
CA ASN A 243 -19.94 -9.64 -17.49
C ASN A 243 -19.98 -8.59 -16.36
N TYR A 244 -21.19 -8.29 -15.87
CA TYR A 244 -21.39 -7.37 -14.75
C TYR A 244 -20.67 -7.87 -13.49
N TYR A 245 -20.86 -9.15 -13.14
CA TYR A 245 -20.19 -9.77 -11.99
C TYR A 245 -18.66 -9.70 -12.10
N GLN A 246 -18.12 -10.00 -13.28
CA GLN A 246 -16.67 -9.91 -13.51
C GLN A 246 -16.13 -8.48 -13.30
N HIS A 247 -16.82 -7.47 -13.83
CA HIS A 247 -16.34 -6.08 -13.81
C HIS A 247 -16.57 -5.35 -12.49
N HIS A 248 -17.68 -5.65 -11.81
CA HIS A 248 -18.10 -4.91 -10.61
C HIS A 248 -17.89 -5.68 -9.30
N VAL A 249 -17.73 -7.00 -9.36
CA VAL A 249 -17.45 -7.84 -8.19
C VAL A 249 -16.04 -8.41 -8.26
N LEU A 250 -15.74 -9.28 -9.22
CA LEU A 250 -14.43 -9.98 -9.28
C LEU A 250 -13.26 -9.02 -9.41
N LYS A 251 -13.38 -7.97 -10.25
CA LYS A 251 -12.32 -6.96 -10.40
C LYS A 251 -11.99 -6.26 -9.07
N ARG A 252 -12.95 -6.13 -8.15
CA ARG A 252 -12.75 -5.47 -6.86
C ARG A 252 -12.17 -6.40 -5.80
N VAL A 253 -12.53 -7.67 -5.81
CA VAL A 253 -12.09 -8.63 -4.77
C VAL A 253 -10.84 -9.41 -5.18
N MET A 254 -10.62 -9.60 -6.48
CA MET A 254 -9.49 -10.35 -7.04
C MET A 254 -9.14 -9.84 -8.45
N PRO A 255 -8.61 -8.61 -8.57
CA PRO A 255 -8.32 -7.95 -9.85
C PRO A 255 -7.36 -8.75 -10.74
N THR A 256 -6.53 -9.62 -10.14
CA THR A 256 -5.60 -10.48 -10.87
C THR A 256 -6.30 -11.40 -11.86
N LEU A 257 -7.55 -11.83 -11.61
CA LEU A 257 -8.33 -12.63 -12.57
C LEU A 257 -8.64 -11.88 -13.87
N MET A 258 -8.70 -10.55 -13.82
CA MET A 258 -9.03 -9.68 -14.94
C MET A 258 -7.80 -9.20 -15.71
N LEU A 259 -6.59 -9.59 -15.30
CA LEU A 259 -5.35 -9.21 -15.97
C LEU A 259 -5.29 -9.78 -17.39
N GLN A 260 -5.02 -8.88 -18.34
CA GLN A 260 -4.74 -9.18 -19.74
C GLN A 260 -3.35 -8.63 -20.07
N LEU A 261 -2.35 -9.50 -19.98
CA LEU A 261 -0.95 -9.15 -20.17
C LEU A 261 -0.60 -9.19 -21.66
N ASN A 262 -0.03 -8.10 -22.17
CA ASN A 262 0.39 -7.98 -23.57
C ASN A 262 1.73 -8.68 -23.85
N ILE A 263 2.48 -9.02 -22.80
CA ILE A 263 3.78 -9.68 -22.89
C ILE A 263 3.58 -11.20 -22.74
N PRO A 264 3.88 -12.02 -23.76
CA PRO A 264 3.65 -13.47 -23.72
C PRO A 264 4.36 -14.18 -22.57
N LEU A 265 5.58 -13.75 -22.24
CA LEU A 265 6.36 -14.31 -21.14
C LEU A 265 5.69 -14.07 -19.78
N ASP A 266 5.19 -12.85 -19.54
CA ASP A 266 4.46 -12.51 -18.33
C ASP A 266 3.14 -13.28 -18.23
N HIS A 267 2.46 -13.47 -19.37
CA HIS A 267 1.27 -14.29 -19.42
C HIS A 267 1.58 -15.73 -19.00
N GLU A 268 2.60 -16.36 -19.58
CA GLU A 268 3.01 -17.73 -19.23
C GLU A 268 3.40 -17.84 -17.75
N ARG A 269 4.17 -16.87 -17.24
CA ARG A 269 4.56 -16.79 -15.83
C ARG A 269 3.36 -16.69 -14.91
N LEU A 270 2.38 -15.83 -15.22
CA LEU A 270 1.15 -15.69 -14.43
C LEU A 270 0.35 -17.00 -14.43
N GLN A 271 0.18 -17.65 -15.58
CA GLN A 271 -0.58 -18.91 -15.66
C GLN A 271 0.03 -20.03 -14.77
N LYS A 272 1.36 -20.07 -14.67
CA LYS A 272 2.11 -21.07 -13.88
C LYS A 272 2.33 -20.67 -12.41
N MET A 273 1.94 -19.46 -12.02
CA MET A 273 2.16 -18.95 -10.67
C MET A 273 1.25 -19.68 -9.68
N THR A 274 1.80 -20.12 -8.55
CA THR A 274 1.02 -20.73 -7.48
C THR A 274 0.50 -19.67 -6.52
N LEU A 275 -0.70 -19.89 -5.97
CA LEU A 275 -1.40 -18.91 -5.12
C LEU A 275 -0.80 -18.79 -3.71
N ASP A 276 -0.01 -19.76 -3.27
CA ASP A 276 0.69 -19.77 -1.98
C ASP A 276 1.99 -18.97 -1.99
N GLN A 277 2.50 -18.59 -3.16
CA GLN A 277 3.75 -17.84 -3.30
C GLN A 277 3.57 -16.37 -2.90
N ALA A 278 4.56 -15.83 -2.18
CA ALA A 278 4.65 -14.40 -1.86
C ALA A 278 4.54 -13.49 -3.09
N GLN A 279 5.12 -13.91 -4.24
CA GLN A 279 5.01 -13.16 -5.51
C GLN A 279 3.56 -12.95 -5.93
N TRP A 280 2.71 -13.97 -5.79
CA TRP A 280 1.29 -13.84 -6.10
C TRP A 280 0.58 -12.92 -5.10
N GLY A 281 0.95 -12.99 -3.82
CA GLY A 281 0.47 -12.06 -2.78
C GLY A 281 0.76 -10.60 -3.10
N TYR A 282 2.00 -10.29 -3.48
CA TYR A 282 2.39 -8.95 -3.92
C TYR A 282 1.68 -8.53 -5.21
N LEU A 283 1.55 -9.44 -6.18
CA LEU A 283 0.79 -9.18 -7.41
C LEU A 283 -0.67 -8.80 -7.08
N HIS A 284 -1.31 -9.55 -6.18
CA HIS A 284 -2.68 -9.29 -5.75
C HIS A 284 -2.81 -7.93 -5.07
N ALA A 285 -2.00 -7.67 -4.05
CA ALA A 285 -2.07 -6.42 -3.30
C ALA A 285 -1.73 -5.19 -4.16
N GLY A 286 -0.72 -5.32 -5.03
CA GLY A 286 -0.38 -4.29 -6.01
C GLY A 286 -1.52 -4.02 -6.99
N ALA A 287 -2.14 -5.07 -7.54
CA ALA A 287 -3.28 -4.93 -8.46
C ALA A 287 -4.49 -4.28 -7.77
N MET A 288 -4.77 -4.61 -6.51
CA MET A 288 -5.83 -3.98 -5.70
C MET A 288 -5.61 -2.47 -5.58
N LEU A 289 -4.43 -2.05 -5.11
CA LEU A 289 -4.08 -0.64 -4.97
C LEU A 289 -4.15 0.11 -6.31
N LEU A 290 -3.64 -0.50 -7.39
CA LEU A 290 -3.64 0.10 -8.71
C LEU A 290 -5.06 0.26 -9.28
N VAL A 291 -5.92 -0.74 -9.10
CA VAL A 291 -7.33 -0.62 -9.51
C VAL A 291 -8.06 0.44 -8.70
N GLU A 292 -7.82 0.51 -7.40
CA GLU A 292 -8.45 1.52 -6.52
C GLU A 292 -8.01 2.94 -6.86
N THR A 293 -6.74 3.12 -7.28
CA THR A 293 -6.21 4.41 -7.74
C THR A 293 -6.60 4.75 -9.19
N GLY A 294 -7.34 3.87 -9.87
CA GLY A 294 -7.82 4.07 -11.25
C GLY A 294 -6.77 3.79 -12.33
N ALA A 295 -5.66 3.14 -11.99
CA ALA A 295 -4.63 2.79 -12.94
C ALA A 295 -5.05 1.66 -13.90
N GLU A 296 -4.57 1.74 -15.14
CA GLU A 296 -4.84 0.71 -16.15
C GLU A 296 -3.87 -0.47 -16.03
N ILE A 297 -4.15 -1.38 -15.10
CA ILE A 297 -3.28 -2.54 -14.80
C ILE A 297 -2.96 -3.44 -16.01
N ASN A 298 -3.79 -3.45 -17.05
CA ASN A 298 -3.56 -4.24 -18.28
C ASN A 298 -2.46 -3.63 -19.19
N LYS A 299 -2.04 -2.39 -18.93
CA LYS A 299 -0.92 -1.74 -19.63
C LYS A 299 0.41 -1.89 -18.90
N MET A 300 0.40 -2.46 -17.70
CA MET A 300 1.59 -2.62 -16.85
C MET A 300 2.23 -3.98 -17.05
N SER A 301 3.54 -4.08 -16.83
CA SER A 301 4.20 -5.39 -16.76
C SER A 301 3.80 -6.12 -15.48
N LEU A 302 3.98 -7.44 -15.45
CA LEU A 302 3.69 -8.21 -14.24
C LEU A 302 4.59 -7.77 -13.07
N ASP A 303 5.84 -7.43 -13.36
CA ASP A 303 6.82 -6.99 -12.35
C ASP A 303 6.50 -5.60 -11.79
N ASP A 304 5.93 -4.68 -12.57
CA ASP A 304 5.49 -3.37 -12.06
C ASP A 304 4.38 -3.52 -11.01
N ILE A 305 3.45 -4.45 -11.24
CA ILE A 305 2.34 -4.70 -10.33
C ILE A 305 2.84 -5.40 -9.06
N ILE A 306 3.69 -6.43 -9.20
CA ILE A 306 4.32 -7.11 -8.05
C ILE A 306 5.12 -6.12 -7.21
N THR A 307 5.93 -5.29 -7.86
CA THR A 307 6.71 -4.22 -7.23
C THR A 307 5.82 -3.29 -6.41
N THR A 308 4.66 -2.90 -6.95
CA THR A 308 3.71 -2.04 -6.25
C THR A 308 3.23 -2.69 -4.96
N GLY A 309 2.97 -4.01 -4.98
CA GLY A 309 2.66 -4.77 -3.77
C GLY A 309 3.83 -4.84 -2.77
N MET A 310 5.06 -5.03 -3.25
CA MET A 310 6.26 -5.04 -2.39
C MET A 310 6.53 -3.69 -1.73
N LEU A 311 6.30 -2.59 -2.45
CA LEU A 311 6.41 -1.23 -1.92
C LEU A 311 5.34 -1.00 -0.84
N LEU A 312 4.10 -1.44 -1.11
CA LEU A 312 3.01 -1.32 -0.15
C LEU A 312 3.32 -2.04 1.17
N ASP A 313 3.80 -3.29 1.08
CA ASP A 313 4.23 -4.07 2.25
C ASP A 313 5.34 -3.34 3.03
N SER A 314 6.34 -2.82 2.32
CA SER A 314 7.44 -2.06 2.93
C SER A 314 6.94 -0.78 3.67
N LEU A 315 5.96 -0.09 3.10
CA LEU A 315 5.35 1.10 3.70
C LEU A 315 4.51 0.74 4.94
N LEU A 316 3.78 -0.37 4.90
CA LEU A 316 3.03 -0.90 6.04
C LEU A 316 3.98 -1.29 7.19
N LEU A 317 5.07 -2.00 6.90
CA LEU A 317 6.11 -2.36 7.88
C LEU A 317 6.83 -1.14 8.47
N ALA A 318 6.85 -0.02 7.76
CA ALA A 318 7.46 1.21 8.23
C ALA A 318 6.49 2.09 9.04
N GLU A 319 5.22 1.68 9.20
CA GLU A 319 4.14 2.50 9.76
C GLU A 319 3.98 3.86 9.03
N ASN A 320 4.47 3.94 7.79
CA ASN A 320 4.48 5.15 6.97
C ASN A 320 3.19 5.33 6.15
N THR A 321 2.26 4.37 6.24
CA THR A 321 0.98 4.39 5.54
C THR A 321 -0.15 3.93 6.47
N SER A 322 -1.40 4.21 6.10
CA SER A 322 -2.57 3.81 6.89
C SER A 322 -2.61 2.28 7.04
N ALA A 323 -2.85 1.81 8.27
CA ALA A 323 -3.04 0.39 8.56
C ALA A 323 -4.20 -0.23 7.75
N GLU A 324 -5.11 0.60 7.24
CA GLU A 324 -6.23 0.19 6.38
C GLU A 324 -5.76 -0.49 5.09
N TYR A 325 -4.59 -0.13 4.54
CA TYR A 325 -4.07 -0.76 3.32
C TYR A 325 -3.64 -2.22 3.53
N SER A 326 -3.55 -2.69 4.78
CA SER A 326 -3.34 -4.11 5.07
C SER A 326 -4.45 -5.00 4.52
N CYS A 327 -5.65 -4.45 4.28
CA CYS A 327 -6.78 -5.19 3.70
C CYS A 327 -6.49 -5.75 2.29
N TYR A 328 -5.57 -5.17 1.52
CA TYR A 328 -5.20 -5.70 0.19
C TYR A 328 -4.45 -7.03 0.25
N PHE A 329 -3.89 -7.36 1.42
CA PHE A 329 -3.25 -8.64 1.71
C PHE A 329 -4.21 -9.66 2.35
N LYS A 330 -5.50 -9.30 2.55
CA LYS A 330 -6.51 -10.20 3.17
C LYS A 330 -6.59 -11.55 2.47
N LEU A 331 -6.85 -11.52 1.16
CA LEU A 331 -7.08 -12.74 0.40
C LEU A 331 -5.81 -13.60 0.32
N PRO A 332 -4.61 -13.04 0.01
CA PRO A 332 -3.37 -13.79 0.11
C PRO A 332 -3.10 -14.42 1.48
N ALA A 333 -3.36 -13.69 2.57
CA ALA A 333 -3.18 -14.22 3.92
C ALA A 333 -4.11 -15.41 4.20
N LEU A 334 -5.39 -15.30 3.80
CA LEU A 334 -6.37 -16.39 3.95
C LEU A 334 -5.99 -17.64 3.14
N ILE A 335 -5.55 -17.44 1.90
CA ILE A 335 -5.09 -18.53 1.02
C ILE A 335 -3.86 -19.20 1.61
N HIS A 336 -2.85 -18.44 2.02
CA HIS A 336 -1.63 -18.97 2.61
C HIS A 336 -1.92 -19.78 3.88
N ASN A 337 -2.73 -19.23 4.79
CA ASN A 337 -3.14 -19.92 6.01
C ASN A 337 -3.87 -21.23 5.71
N GLN A 338 -4.75 -21.26 4.70
CA GLN A 338 -5.44 -22.49 4.31
C GLN A 338 -4.54 -23.51 3.61
N LEU A 339 -3.49 -23.05 2.94
CA LEU A 339 -2.56 -23.92 2.23
C LEU A 339 -1.44 -24.46 3.11
N ASP A 340 -1.14 -23.81 4.22
CA ASP A 340 -0.24 -24.32 5.26
C ASP A 340 -0.67 -25.71 5.78
N ALA A 341 0.29 -26.61 5.96
CA ALA A 341 0.08 -27.96 6.45
C ALA A 341 -0.09 -28.02 7.98
N GLU A 342 0.43 -27.02 8.70
CA GLU A 342 0.36 -26.97 10.17
C GLU A 342 -0.97 -26.41 10.68
N ASN A 343 -1.66 -25.61 9.86
CA ASN A 343 -2.96 -25.03 10.20
C ASN A 343 -4.08 -26.06 9.98
N LYS A 344 -4.51 -26.71 11.08
CA LYS A 344 -5.66 -27.62 11.08
C LYS A 344 -6.94 -26.85 10.73
N LYS A 345 -7.69 -27.39 9.77
CA LYS A 345 -9.05 -26.99 9.32
C LYS A 345 -9.93 -26.33 10.41
N THR A 346 -9.79 -25.04 10.64
CA THR A 346 -10.79 -24.24 11.37
C THR A 346 -11.77 -23.68 10.33
N PHE A 347 -12.76 -24.48 9.97
CA PHE A 347 -13.93 -24.03 9.23
C PHE A 347 -15.00 -23.44 10.16
N GLY A 348 -14.58 -22.49 11.00
CA GLY A 348 -15.48 -21.61 11.73
C GLY A 348 -15.60 -20.27 11.02
N GLN A 349 -16.58 -19.44 11.41
CA GLN A 349 -16.51 -18.00 11.14
C GLN A 349 -15.15 -17.53 11.65
N ILE A 350 -14.26 -17.10 10.74
CA ILE A 350 -12.98 -16.51 11.11
C ILE A 350 -13.32 -15.33 12.00
N THR A 351 -13.00 -15.45 13.29
CA THR A 351 -13.25 -14.35 14.22
C THR A 351 -12.30 -13.20 13.89
N GLU A 352 -12.59 -12.01 14.42
CA GLU A 352 -11.71 -10.86 14.27
C GLU A 352 -10.31 -11.14 14.85
N GLN A 353 -10.24 -11.96 15.91
CA GLN A 353 -8.99 -12.43 16.51
C GLN A 353 -8.24 -13.45 15.62
N ASP A 354 -8.95 -14.40 15.01
CA ASP A 354 -8.36 -15.33 14.04
C ASP A 354 -7.78 -14.59 12.83
N SER A 355 -8.50 -13.55 12.36
CA SER A 355 -8.05 -12.71 11.27
C SER A 355 -6.70 -12.07 11.59
N GLN A 356 -6.55 -11.50 12.78
CA GLN A 356 -5.31 -10.84 13.20
C GLN A 356 -4.13 -11.81 13.26
N VAL A 357 -4.33 -13.03 13.73
CA VAL A 357 -3.29 -14.07 13.78
C VAL A 357 -2.89 -14.50 12.36
N ILE A 358 -3.87 -14.72 11.48
CA ILE A 358 -3.64 -15.08 10.06
C ILE A 358 -2.81 -14.00 9.36
N TYR A 359 -3.14 -12.72 9.58
CA TYR A 359 -2.36 -11.62 9.03
C TYR A 359 -0.94 -11.59 9.57
N GLN A 360 -0.73 -11.76 10.88
CA GLN A 360 0.61 -11.77 11.46
C GLN A 360 1.47 -12.92 10.93
N GLN A 361 0.91 -14.12 10.82
CA GLN A 361 1.60 -15.27 10.22
C GLN A 361 1.98 -14.98 8.76
N TYR A 362 1.06 -14.41 7.99
CA TYR A 362 1.31 -14.07 6.60
C TYR A 362 2.38 -12.98 6.45
N VAL A 363 2.36 -11.94 7.28
CA VAL A 363 3.40 -10.90 7.29
C VAL A 363 4.76 -11.48 7.67
N ASN A 364 4.83 -12.42 8.61
CA ASN A 364 6.07 -13.11 8.94
C ASN A 364 6.59 -13.95 7.76
N TYR A 365 5.70 -14.65 7.05
CA TYR A 365 6.04 -15.36 5.82
C TYR A 365 6.58 -14.41 4.74
N LEU A 366 5.90 -13.28 4.52
CA LEU A 366 6.38 -12.24 3.61
C LEU A 366 7.73 -11.70 4.04
N HIS A 367 7.98 -11.48 5.34
CA HIS A 367 9.25 -11.00 5.87
C HIS A 367 10.41 -11.98 5.61
N GLN A 368 10.17 -13.29 5.79
CA GLN A 368 11.17 -14.31 5.48
C GLN A 368 11.49 -14.33 3.97
N PHE A 369 10.48 -14.14 3.12
CA PHE A 369 10.67 -14.02 1.68
C PHE A 369 11.31 -12.68 1.27
N SER A 370 11.00 -11.60 1.99
CA SER A 370 11.46 -10.24 1.73
C SER A 370 12.90 -9.99 2.18
N GLN A 371 13.62 -11.00 2.69
CA GLN A 371 15.07 -10.93 2.77
C GLN A 371 15.72 -10.65 1.41
N ASN A 372 15.00 -10.87 0.29
CA ASN A 372 15.39 -10.50 -1.07
C ASN A 372 14.67 -9.23 -1.61
N ASN A 373 13.87 -8.54 -0.80
CA ASN A 373 13.20 -7.30 -1.20
C ASN A 373 14.20 -6.13 -1.06
N PRO A 374 14.57 -5.45 -2.15
CA PRO A 374 15.58 -4.38 -2.11
C PRO A 374 15.17 -3.20 -1.22
N PHE A 375 13.86 -2.95 -1.04
CA PHE A 375 13.37 -1.88 -0.15
C PHE A 375 13.58 -2.23 1.33
N VAL A 376 13.28 -3.48 1.71
CA VAL A 376 13.49 -3.98 3.08
C VAL A 376 14.97 -4.06 3.40
N GLN A 377 15.78 -4.61 2.48
CA GLN A 377 17.24 -4.64 2.62
C GLN A 377 17.82 -3.24 2.77
N LEU A 378 17.43 -2.28 1.93
CA LEU A 378 17.92 -0.91 2.00
C LEU A 378 17.58 -0.28 3.36
N ARG A 379 16.34 -0.47 3.84
CA ARG A 379 15.92 0.04 5.16
C ARG A 379 16.79 -0.54 6.27
N GLN A 380 16.99 -1.86 6.28
CA GLN A 380 17.82 -2.53 7.30
C GLN A 380 19.26 -2.01 7.27
N LEU A 381 19.87 -1.93 6.08
CA LEU A 381 21.24 -1.42 5.92
C LEU A 381 21.38 0.04 6.35
N LEU A 382 20.36 0.88 6.12
CA LEU A 382 20.35 2.27 6.58
C LEU A 382 20.16 2.38 8.10
N GLN A 383 19.36 1.50 8.72
CA GLN A 383 19.20 1.43 10.17
C GLN A 383 20.47 0.94 10.87
N ASP A 384 21.19 0.01 10.25
CA ASP A 384 22.42 -0.58 10.77
C ASP A 384 23.68 0.20 10.35
N TRP A 385 23.54 1.31 9.62
CA TRP A 385 24.67 2.09 9.13
C TRP A 385 25.49 2.66 10.29
N GLN A 386 26.79 2.42 10.27
CA GLN A 386 27.71 2.92 11.27
C GLN A 386 28.70 3.92 10.68
N CYS A 387 29.02 4.95 11.47
CA CYS A 387 30.10 5.87 11.14
C CYS A 387 31.48 5.21 11.33
N ARG A 388 32.50 5.75 10.66
CA ARG A 388 33.87 5.22 10.70
C ARG A 388 34.43 5.00 12.12
N PRO A 389 34.23 5.91 13.11
CA PRO A 389 34.62 5.64 14.50
C PRO A 389 33.86 4.50 15.17
N ALA A 390 32.58 4.31 14.86
CA ALA A 390 31.79 3.22 15.44
C ALA A 390 32.24 1.85 14.91
N LEU A 391 32.48 1.75 13.60
CA LEU A 391 33.09 0.56 12.99
C LEU A 391 34.46 0.25 13.58
N ALA A 392 35.29 1.28 13.79
CA ALA A 392 36.62 1.11 14.39
C ALA A 392 36.54 0.56 15.82
N ARG A 393 35.64 1.10 16.65
CA ARG A 393 35.38 0.57 18.01
C ARG A 393 34.88 -0.87 17.97
N GLN A 394 34.01 -1.21 17.02
CA GLN A 394 33.52 -2.57 16.86
C GLN A 394 34.66 -3.54 16.57
N GLN A 395 35.59 -3.19 15.66
CA GLN A 395 36.77 -4.00 15.36
C GLN A 395 37.68 -4.16 16.59
N LEU A 396 38.00 -3.08 17.30
CA LEU A 396 38.79 -3.16 18.54
C LEU A 396 38.16 -4.10 19.57
N LYS A 397 36.83 -4.00 19.76
CA LYS A 397 36.09 -4.85 20.70
C LYS A 397 36.05 -6.31 20.25
N GLN A 398 35.86 -6.58 18.97
CA GLN A 398 35.83 -7.95 18.42
C GLN A 398 37.18 -8.66 18.55
N HIS A 399 38.27 -7.90 18.52
CA HIS A 399 39.64 -8.40 18.61
C HIS A 399 40.29 -8.25 19.99
N ASP A 400 39.52 -7.87 21.03
CA ASP A 400 39.99 -7.68 22.41
C ASP A 400 41.18 -6.69 22.53
N ILE A 401 41.13 -5.59 21.77
CA ILE A 401 42.14 -4.53 21.78
C ILE A 401 41.60 -3.32 22.56
N ALA A 402 42.45 -2.71 23.40
CA ALA A 402 42.09 -1.54 24.19
C ALA A 402 41.63 -0.35 23.33
N GLU A 403 40.59 0.36 23.78
CA GLU A 403 39.99 1.49 23.06
C GLU A 403 40.96 2.68 22.89
N ASP A 404 42.02 2.77 23.68
CA ASP A 404 43.08 3.78 23.56
C ASP A 404 43.74 3.76 22.16
N TRP A 405 43.68 2.63 21.45
CA TRP A 405 44.18 2.50 20.09
C TRP A 405 43.25 3.08 19.01
N LEU A 406 42.04 3.54 19.36
CA LEU A 406 41.03 4.03 18.41
C LEU A 406 41.55 5.15 17.50
N ASN A 407 42.15 6.18 18.07
CA ASN A 407 42.70 7.29 17.28
C ASN A 407 43.81 6.79 16.37
N ASN A 408 44.70 5.95 16.88
CA ASN A 408 45.78 5.38 16.08
C ASN A 408 45.21 4.55 14.92
N TYR A 409 44.18 3.75 15.14
CA TYR A 409 43.56 2.92 14.12
C TYR A 409 42.89 3.77 13.03
N LEU A 410 42.17 4.84 13.43
CA LEU A 410 41.47 5.74 12.53
C LEU A 410 42.38 6.52 11.57
N TYR A 411 43.67 6.72 11.86
CA TYR A 411 44.54 7.55 11.00
C TYR A 411 45.55 6.75 10.16
N LYS A 412 45.50 5.42 10.17
CA LYS A 412 46.51 4.59 9.51
C LYS A 412 46.21 4.29 8.05
N ASN A 413 44.91 4.27 7.67
CA ASN A 413 44.42 4.05 6.31
C ASN A 413 45.03 2.80 5.63
N ARG A 414 45.32 1.77 6.42
CA ARG A 414 45.89 0.48 6.03
C ARG A 414 45.64 -0.54 7.14
N GLU A 415 45.92 -1.80 6.86
CA GLU A 415 45.94 -2.85 7.88
C GLU A 415 47.00 -2.55 8.95
N VAL A 416 46.65 -2.80 10.21
CA VAL A 416 47.53 -2.47 11.34
C VAL A 416 47.53 -3.55 12.40
N GLU A 417 48.71 -3.81 12.92
CA GLU A 417 48.94 -4.75 14.00
C GLU A 417 48.84 -4.04 15.35
N TYR A 418 48.04 -4.61 16.26
CA TYR A 418 47.95 -4.16 17.64
C TYR A 418 48.07 -5.35 18.61
N PRO A 419 48.67 -5.14 19.79
CA PRO A 419 48.58 -6.13 20.85
C PRO A 419 47.15 -6.13 21.42
N ASN A 420 46.56 -7.32 21.50
CA ASN A 420 45.32 -7.52 22.27
C ASN A 420 45.62 -7.43 23.78
N ASN A 421 44.58 -7.49 24.62
CA ASN A 421 44.70 -7.41 26.08
C ASN A 421 45.47 -8.61 26.69
N GLN A 422 45.74 -9.66 25.91
CA GLN A 422 46.51 -10.84 26.28
C GLN A 422 47.98 -10.76 25.83
N GLY A 423 48.35 -9.69 25.11
CA GLY A 423 49.70 -9.42 24.60
C GLY A 423 50.00 -10.05 23.23
N GLU A 424 49.02 -10.67 22.58
CA GLU A 424 49.17 -11.27 21.24
C GLU A 424 48.95 -10.22 20.15
N ILE A 425 49.78 -10.24 19.11
CA ILE A 425 49.69 -9.32 17.99
C ILE A 425 48.54 -9.77 17.07
N THR A 426 47.53 -8.92 16.95
CA THR A 426 46.37 -9.13 16.08
C THR A 426 46.38 -8.12 14.94
N LEU A 427 46.18 -8.61 13.71
CA LEU A 427 46.08 -7.77 12.51
C LEU A 427 44.63 -7.27 12.35
N LEU A 428 44.44 -5.95 12.37
CA LEU A 428 43.17 -5.33 12.06
C LEU A 428 43.09 -4.90 10.60
N PRO A 429 41.92 -5.05 9.96
CA PRO A 429 41.67 -4.64 8.58
C PRO A 429 41.73 -3.12 8.40
N ASN A 430 41.88 -2.64 7.17
CA ASN A 430 41.79 -1.21 6.86
C ASN A 430 40.37 -0.67 7.12
N ILE A 431 40.23 0.26 8.05
CA ILE A 431 38.92 0.83 8.40
C ILE A 431 38.25 1.59 7.24
N ASP A 432 39.05 2.17 6.33
CA ASP A 432 38.52 2.84 5.15
C ASP A 432 37.88 1.86 4.18
N GLU A 433 38.45 0.66 4.05
CA GLU A 433 37.89 -0.40 3.21
C GLU A 433 36.58 -0.92 3.80
N ILE A 434 36.50 -1.14 5.11
CA ILE A 434 35.25 -1.56 5.76
C ILE A 434 34.16 -0.50 5.57
N PHE A 435 34.49 0.77 5.82
CA PHE A 435 33.53 1.86 5.65
C PHE A 435 33.07 2.00 4.19
N ASN A 436 34.00 1.87 3.24
CA ASN A 436 33.68 1.88 1.81
C ASN A 436 32.85 0.67 1.39
N GLN A 437 33.12 -0.52 1.93
CA GLN A 437 32.33 -1.74 1.67
C GLN A 437 30.88 -1.58 2.16
N GLN A 438 30.67 -1.05 3.37
CA GLN A 438 29.33 -0.77 3.89
C GLN A 438 28.57 0.21 2.97
N ASN A 439 29.21 1.32 2.59
CA ASN A 439 28.59 2.32 1.73
C ASN A 439 28.36 1.80 0.30
N GLN A 440 29.27 0.98 -0.23
CA GLN A 440 29.11 0.34 -1.53
C GLN A 440 27.93 -0.64 -1.52
N HIS A 441 27.80 -1.44 -0.45
CA HIS A 441 26.68 -2.35 -0.31
C HIS A 441 25.33 -1.61 -0.25
N ILE A 442 25.27 -0.50 0.51
CA ILE A 442 24.09 0.38 0.52
C ILE A 442 23.83 0.95 -0.88
N ALA A 443 24.86 1.42 -1.58
CA ALA A 443 24.73 1.96 -2.92
C ALA A 443 24.23 0.92 -3.94
N ASP A 444 24.69 -0.33 -3.82
CA ASP A 444 24.28 -1.43 -4.69
C ASP A 444 22.82 -1.81 -4.48
N VAL A 445 22.35 -1.88 -3.23
CA VAL A 445 20.93 -2.13 -2.92
C VAL A 445 20.08 -0.91 -3.28
N PHE A 446 20.56 0.31 -3.04
CA PHE A 446 19.90 1.54 -3.47
C PHE A 446 19.69 1.57 -4.98
N LYS A 447 20.71 1.18 -5.76
CA LYS A 447 20.62 1.05 -7.22
C LYS A 447 19.52 0.06 -7.63
N GLN A 448 19.34 -1.04 -6.90
CA GLN A 448 18.25 -1.97 -7.15
C GLN A 448 16.89 -1.32 -6.90
N THR A 449 16.74 -0.52 -5.83
CA THR A 449 15.51 0.24 -5.60
C THR A 449 15.24 1.27 -6.70
N ASP A 450 16.29 1.93 -7.24
CA ASP A 450 16.15 2.89 -8.34
C ASP A 450 15.71 2.24 -9.64
N TYR A 451 16.26 1.06 -9.98
CA TYR A 451 15.81 0.30 -11.15
C TYR A 451 14.33 -0.05 -11.09
N VAL A 452 13.78 -0.13 -9.88
CA VAL A 452 12.38 -0.47 -9.64
C VAL A 452 11.49 0.78 -9.67
N LEU A 453 11.93 1.90 -9.07
CA LEU A 453 11.11 3.11 -8.94
C LEU A 453 11.15 4.03 -10.18
N LEU A 454 12.29 4.13 -10.87
CA LEU A 454 12.44 5.06 -12.01
C LEU A 454 11.50 4.76 -13.20
N PRO A 455 11.23 3.49 -13.58
CA PRO A 455 10.27 3.19 -14.64
C PRO A 455 8.86 3.69 -14.34
N GLN A 456 8.43 3.66 -13.08
CA GLN A 456 7.09 4.13 -12.67
C GLN A 456 6.91 5.62 -12.96
N VAL A 457 7.97 6.41 -12.73
CA VAL A 457 7.95 7.84 -13.06
C VAL A 457 7.78 8.07 -14.53
N PHE A 458 8.51 7.31 -15.36
CA PHE A 458 8.38 7.39 -16.80
C PHE A 458 6.95 7.07 -17.26
N ASN A 459 6.35 6.01 -16.70
CA ASN A 459 4.99 5.58 -17.02
C ASN A 459 3.91 6.58 -16.57
N SER A 460 4.22 7.44 -15.58
CA SER A 460 3.30 8.48 -15.10
C SER A 460 3.24 9.72 -16.02
N LEU A 461 4.19 9.86 -16.95
CA LEU A 461 4.21 10.97 -17.90
C LEU A 461 3.09 10.82 -18.93
N SER A 462 2.67 11.94 -19.53
CA SER A 462 1.78 11.89 -20.70
C SER A 462 2.42 11.13 -21.86
N GLU A 463 1.61 10.50 -22.71
CA GLU A 463 2.08 9.72 -23.86
C GLU A 463 3.03 10.53 -24.77
N GLU A 464 2.78 11.82 -24.98
CA GLU A 464 3.65 12.71 -25.75
C GLU A 464 5.07 12.81 -25.15
N GLU A 465 5.15 13.05 -23.84
CA GLU A 465 6.42 13.15 -23.12
C GLU A 465 7.17 11.81 -23.10
N GLN A 466 6.45 10.69 -22.99
CA GLN A 466 7.05 9.35 -23.09
C GLN A 466 7.66 9.13 -24.48
N GLN A 467 6.93 9.44 -25.55
CA GLN A 467 7.42 9.30 -26.92
C GLN A 467 8.63 10.19 -27.18
N PHE A 468 8.64 11.43 -26.70
CA PHE A 468 9.78 12.34 -26.81
C PHE A 468 11.03 11.76 -26.13
N LEU A 469 10.94 11.38 -24.85
CA LEU A 469 12.06 10.84 -24.08
C LEU A 469 12.56 9.49 -24.61
N GLN A 470 11.69 8.68 -25.22
CA GLN A 470 12.08 7.45 -25.92
C GLN A 470 13.02 7.72 -27.09
N GLN A 471 12.83 8.83 -27.81
CA GLN A 471 13.59 9.17 -29.02
C GLN A 471 14.76 10.11 -28.73
N ALA A 472 14.73 10.84 -27.61
CA ALA A 472 15.73 11.83 -27.25
C ALA A 472 17.10 11.23 -26.87
N GLU A 473 18.14 12.02 -27.17
CA GLU A 473 19.42 11.94 -26.48
C GLU A 473 19.25 12.53 -25.08
N ILE A 474 19.73 11.84 -24.05
CA ILE A 474 19.59 12.27 -22.65
C ILE A 474 20.98 12.46 -22.05
N ASN A 475 21.21 13.66 -21.54
CA ASN A 475 22.42 14.06 -20.84
C ASN A 475 22.07 14.50 -19.41
N GLN A 476 22.76 13.98 -18.40
CA GLN A 476 22.73 14.56 -17.07
C GLN A 476 23.57 15.83 -17.08
N VAL A 477 23.04 16.93 -16.55
CA VAL A 477 23.70 18.23 -16.58
C VAL A 477 23.75 18.84 -15.18
N LYS A 478 24.74 19.69 -14.92
CA LYS A 478 24.75 20.52 -13.71
C LYS A 478 24.15 21.88 -14.02
N VAL A 479 23.22 22.33 -13.19
CA VAL A 479 22.49 23.59 -13.42
C VAL A 479 22.73 24.53 -12.25
N GLU A 480 23.08 25.78 -12.57
CA GLU A 480 23.30 26.82 -11.57
C GLU A 480 22.80 28.18 -12.06
N TYR A 481 22.49 29.06 -11.11
CA TYR A 481 22.31 30.48 -11.35
C TYR A 481 23.58 31.23 -10.95
N ASN A 482 24.19 31.90 -11.91
CA ASN A 482 25.50 32.53 -11.75
C ASN A 482 25.41 34.04 -12.03
N ALA A 483 25.76 34.85 -11.04
CA ALA A 483 25.80 36.31 -11.17
C ALA A 483 27.20 36.86 -11.47
N ARG A 484 28.25 36.03 -11.48
CA ARG A 484 29.63 36.49 -11.67
C ARG A 484 29.82 37.16 -13.03
N ASP A 485 29.29 36.57 -14.10
CA ASP A 485 29.51 37.08 -15.46
C ASP A 485 28.84 38.44 -15.70
N ASN A 486 27.72 38.72 -15.02
CA ASN A 486 26.96 39.96 -15.18
C ASN A 486 27.36 41.07 -14.19
N SER A 487 28.09 40.76 -13.11
CA SER A 487 28.42 41.73 -12.04
C SER A 487 29.84 42.30 -12.12
N ILE A 488 30.68 41.84 -13.04
CA ILE A 488 32.08 42.27 -13.19
C ILE A 488 32.22 43.76 -13.62
N HIS A 489 31.18 44.38 -14.19
CA HIS A 489 31.26 45.77 -14.67
C HIS A 489 30.57 46.83 -13.81
N SER A 490 30.02 46.50 -12.62
CA SER A 490 29.22 47.47 -11.85
C SER A 490 29.46 47.50 -10.34
N LEU A 491 30.50 46.85 -9.82
CA LEU A 491 30.81 46.90 -8.39
C LEU A 491 31.86 47.99 -8.08
N PRO A 492 31.59 48.94 -7.17
CA PRO A 492 32.56 49.94 -6.75
C PRO A 492 33.82 49.27 -6.13
N PRO A 493 35.01 49.87 -6.27
CA PRO A 493 36.28 49.25 -5.88
C PRO A 493 36.41 48.86 -4.39
N GLY A 494 35.48 49.28 -3.52
CA GLY A 494 35.47 48.93 -2.09
C GLY A 494 34.64 47.70 -1.70
N VAL A 495 33.80 47.14 -2.59
CA VAL A 495 32.88 46.03 -2.27
C VAL A 495 33.35 44.68 -2.86
N ALA A 496 34.32 44.71 -3.77
CA ALA A 496 34.85 43.52 -4.44
C ALA A 496 35.50 42.50 -3.48
N GLY A 497 35.91 42.91 -2.29
CA GLY A 497 36.50 42.03 -1.27
C GLY A 497 35.51 41.34 -0.31
N LEU A 498 34.21 41.69 -0.35
CA LEU A 498 33.21 41.22 0.62
C LEU A 498 32.17 40.25 0.08
N VAL A 499 32.12 40.03 -1.23
CA VAL A 499 31.23 39.00 -1.79
C VAL A 499 31.93 37.66 -1.66
N ALA A 500 31.65 36.92 -0.59
CA ALA A 500 32.05 35.53 -0.47
C ALA A 500 31.73 34.83 -1.79
N ASN A 501 32.74 34.27 -2.45
CA ASN A 501 32.65 33.69 -3.80
C ASN A 501 31.44 32.75 -3.99
N ASN A 502 30.96 32.12 -2.92
CA ASN A 502 29.84 31.18 -2.92
C ASN A 502 28.44 31.85 -2.93
N GLY A 503 28.33 33.16 -2.66
CA GLY A 503 27.04 33.88 -2.67
C GLY A 503 26.56 34.35 -4.06
N LEU A 504 27.44 34.28 -5.08
CA LEU A 504 27.15 34.67 -6.47
C LEU A 504 26.80 33.48 -7.37
N ILE A 505 26.88 32.26 -6.85
CA ILE A 505 26.54 31.02 -7.56
C ILE A 505 25.51 30.30 -6.70
N ILE A 506 24.35 30.00 -7.29
CA ILE A 506 23.26 29.27 -6.65
C ILE A 506 23.08 27.97 -7.45
N PRO A 507 23.70 26.86 -7.01
CA PRO A 507 23.53 25.58 -7.68
C PRO A 507 22.16 24.97 -7.38
N VAL A 508 21.62 24.18 -8.32
CA VAL A 508 20.54 23.22 -8.00
C VAL A 508 21.11 22.17 -7.03
N PRO A 509 20.37 21.77 -5.96
CA PRO A 509 20.83 20.78 -4.99
C PRO A 509 21.31 19.48 -5.65
N GLU A 510 22.39 18.89 -5.13
CA GLU A 510 22.96 17.63 -5.68
C GLU A 510 22.02 16.42 -5.57
N ALA A 511 20.99 16.50 -4.73
CA ALA A 511 19.95 15.48 -4.62
C ALA A 511 18.93 15.50 -5.77
N ILE A 512 19.06 16.44 -6.72
CA ILE A 512 18.16 16.59 -7.87
C ILE A 512 18.96 16.37 -9.15
N ASP A 513 18.57 15.36 -9.91
CA ASP A 513 19.18 15.07 -11.20
C ASP A 513 18.52 15.91 -12.29
N MET A 514 19.32 16.79 -12.91
CA MET A 514 18.87 17.61 -14.03
C MET A 514 19.20 16.90 -15.34
N LEU A 515 18.18 16.67 -16.17
CA LEU A 515 18.28 15.92 -17.43
C LEU A 515 18.00 16.85 -18.60
N SER A 516 18.98 17.04 -19.47
CA SER A 516 18.84 17.72 -20.75
C SER A 516 18.54 16.69 -21.84
N CYS A 517 17.35 16.77 -22.41
CA CYS A 517 16.86 15.83 -23.41
C CYS A 517 16.72 16.55 -24.75
N SER A 518 17.34 16.03 -25.80
CA SER A 518 17.30 16.64 -27.13
C SER A 518 16.85 15.67 -28.21
N PHE A 519 15.87 16.07 -29.02
CA PHE A 519 15.38 15.33 -30.18
C PHE A 519 14.86 16.30 -31.25
N ASN A 520 15.17 16.06 -32.53
CA ASN A 520 14.64 16.87 -33.66
C ASN A 520 14.75 18.40 -33.50
N ARG A 521 15.87 18.90 -32.94
CA ARG A 521 16.13 20.33 -32.62
C ARG A 521 15.28 20.90 -31.49
N GLU A 522 14.48 20.08 -30.82
CA GLU A 522 13.81 20.43 -29.58
C GLU A 522 14.70 20.00 -28.39
N GLU A 523 14.89 20.90 -27.44
CA GLU A 523 15.61 20.68 -26.18
C GLU A 523 14.62 20.88 -25.04
N ARG A 524 14.48 19.87 -24.17
CA ARG A 524 13.66 19.92 -22.96
C ARG A 524 14.54 19.64 -21.75
N LEU A 525 14.28 20.36 -20.65
CA LEU A 525 15.00 20.15 -19.39
C LEU A 525 14.04 19.57 -18.35
N TYR A 526 14.46 18.50 -17.70
CA TYR A 526 13.69 17.83 -16.65
C TYR A 526 14.48 17.82 -15.34
N ALA A 527 13.75 17.86 -14.23
CA ALA A 527 14.27 17.66 -12.88
C ALA A 527 13.70 16.36 -12.33
N LEU A 528 14.59 15.44 -11.96
CA LEU A 528 14.25 14.20 -11.27
C LEU A 528 14.50 14.38 -9.77
N GLU A 529 13.43 14.38 -8.99
CA GLU A 529 13.45 14.62 -7.56
C GLU A 529 12.95 13.38 -6.81
N LYS A 530 13.54 13.07 -5.65
CA LYS A 530 12.99 12.08 -4.73
C LYS A 530 12.02 12.76 -3.75
N GLU A 531 10.76 12.34 -3.77
CA GLU A 531 9.72 12.89 -2.93
C GLU A 531 9.90 12.43 -1.47
N GLN A 532 10.12 13.40 -0.58
CA GLN A 532 10.52 13.15 0.81
C GLN A 532 9.47 12.37 1.64
N LYS A 533 8.19 12.37 1.23
CA LYS A 533 7.10 11.76 2.00
C LYS A 533 6.81 10.30 1.63
N MET A 534 6.92 9.96 0.36
CA MET A 534 6.57 8.63 -0.15
C MET A 534 7.79 7.82 -0.60
N GLY A 535 8.97 8.44 -0.71
CA GLY A 535 10.17 7.80 -1.24
C GLY A 535 10.14 7.59 -2.76
N ASN A 536 9.05 7.98 -3.43
CA ASN A 536 8.89 7.90 -4.88
C ASN A 536 9.73 8.96 -5.59
N TYR A 537 10.02 8.74 -6.87
CA TYR A 537 10.62 9.73 -7.73
C TYR A 537 9.54 10.55 -8.44
N LYS A 538 9.86 11.80 -8.77
CA LYS A 538 9.05 12.69 -9.59
C LYS A 538 9.91 13.28 -10.68
N LEU A 539 9.48 13.19 -11.93
CA LEU A 539 10.11 13.86 -13.06
C LEU A 539 9.26 15.05 -13.47
N SER A 540 9.80 16.25 -13.30
CA SER A 540 9.12 17.50 -13.65
C SER A 540 9.82 18.14 -14.85
N ARG A 541 9.06 18.49 -15.90
CA ARG A 541 9.58 19.33 -16.98
C ARG A 541 9.71 20.76 -16.47
N VAL A 542 10.93 21.28 -16.50
CA VAL A 542 11.27 22.63 -16.00
C VAL A 542 11.78 23.55 -17.11
N ASP A 543 12.31 22.99 -18.20
CA ASP A 543 12.95 23.73 -19.30
C ASP A 543 13.91 24.82 -18.77
N ARG A 544 14.14 25.89 -19.52
CA ARG A 544 14.91 27.05 -19.04
C ARG A 544 14.06 28.03 -18.24
N ASN A 545 12.95 27.55 -17.64
CA ASN A 545 12.04 28.39 -16.88
C ASN A 545 12.62 28.71 -15.50
N ARG A 546 12.86 30.00 -15.27
CA ARG A 546 13.46 30.46 -14.02
C ARG A 546 12.64 30.13 -12.79
N GLU A 547 11.33 30.29 -12.86
CA GLU A 547 10.46 30.08 -11.70
C GLU A 547 10.47 28.61 -11.29
N LEU A 548 10.34 27.71 -12.27
CA LEU A 548 10.33 26.26 -12.02
C LEU A 548 11.67 25.76 -11.49
N ILE A 549 12.81 26.25 -11.99
CA ILE A 549 14.13 25.86 -11.47
C ILE A 549 14.35 26.44 -10.06
N PHE A 550 13.93 27.68 -9.78
CA PHE A 550 14.04 28.24 -8.42
C PHE A 550 13.13 27.55 -7.41
N ASP A 551 12.01 26.95 -7.83
CA ASP A 551 11.16 26.14 -6.95
C ASP A 551 11.87 24.88 -6.43
N LEU A 552 12.90 24.40 -7.16
CA LEU A 552 13.79 23.32 -6.72
C LEU A 552 14.80 23.77 -5.64
N ILE A 553 14.99 25.08 -5.45
CA ILE A 553 16.03 25.68 -4.61
C ILE A 553 15.38 26.31 -3.36
N LYS A 554 15.33 25.56 -2.26
CA LYS A 554 14.56 25.93 -1.05
C LYS A 554 15.08 27.18 -0.32
N ASP A 555 16.39 27.46 -0.37
CA ASP A 555 17.04 28.42 0.54
C ASP A 555 17.36 29.80 -0.09
N HIS A 556 16.99 30.05 -1.35
CA HIS A 556 17.43 31.23 -2.09
C HIS A 556 16.29 32.13 -2.65
N LYS A 557 15.19 32.23 -1.90
CA LYS A 557 14.00 33.04 -2.29
C LYS A 557 14.32 34.50 -2.62
N ASN A 558 15.25 35.12 -1.92
CA ASN A 558 15.62 36.53 -2.12
C ASN A 558 16.33 36.79 -3.47
N SER A 559 16.92 35.76 -4.08
CA SER A 559 17.61 35.86 -5.38
C SER A 559 16.72 35.51 -6.57
N ARG A 560 15.49 35.03 -6.30
CA ARG A 560 14.53 34.56 -7.31
C ARG A 560 14.22 35.61 -8.38
N HIS A 561 14.08 36.88 -8.01
CA HIS A 561 13.79 37.97 -8.96
C HIS A 561 15.02 38.78 -9.40
N ASN A 562 16.22 38.38 -8.96
CA ASN A 562 17.44 39.11 -9.29
C ASN A 562 17.94 38.72 -10.69
N LYS A 563 17.76 39.63 -11.65
CA LYS A 563 18.16 39.47 -13.06
C LYS A 563 19.66 39.30 -13.28
N ASN A 564 20.49 39.65 -12.29
CA ASN A 564 21.94 39.51 -12.41
C ASN A 564 22.36 38.03 -12.45
N PHE A 565 21.57 37.14 -11.86
CA PHE A 565 21.83 35.70 -11.88
C PHE A 565 21.35 35.07 -13.19
N ALA A 566 22.27 34.71 -14.08
CA ALA A 566 21.96 34.02 -15.32
C ALA A 566 22.01 32.49 -15.15
N LEU A 567 21.14 31.76 -15.84
CA LEU A 567 21.15 30.29 -15.85
C LEU A 567 22.38 29.80 -16.60
N LYS A 568 23.16 28.92 -15.98
CA LYS A 568 24.25 28.18 -16.62
C LYS A 568 24.00 26.69 -16.50
N ILE A 569 24.31 25.98 -17.58
CA ILE A 569 24.21 24.53 -17.70
C ILE A 569 25.60 24.02 -18.04
N HIS A 570 26.12 23.12 -17.22
CA HIS A 570 27.51 22.65 -17.26
C HIS A 570 27.59 21.14 -17.48
N SER A 571 28.72 20.73 -18.07
CA SER A 571 29.26 19.36 -18.11
C SER A 571 28.22 18.26 -18.33
N PRO A 572 27.78 18.02 -19.59
CA PRO A 572 26.87 16.93 -19.89
C PRO A 572 27.55 15.57 -19.69
N ILE A 573 26.93 14.70 -18.89
CA ILE A 573 27.24 13.27 -18.83
C ILE A 573 26.21 12.56 -19.70
N LEU A 574 26.66 11.93 -20.78
CA LEU A 574 25.77 11.20 -21.69
C LEU A 574 25.20 9.96 -21.00
N LEU A 575 23.88 9.94 -20.82
CA LEU A 575 23.16 8.79 -20.26
C LEU A 575 22.57 7.90 -21.35
N LYS A 576 22.06 8.50 -22.44
CA LYS A 576 21.38 7.77 -23.52
C LYS A 576 21.62 8.45 -24.87
N LYS A 577 21.95 7.64 -25.87
CA LYS A 577 22.00 8.05 -27.29
C LYS A 577 20.61 7.97 -27.92
N PRO A 578 20.31 8.81 -28.94
CA PRO A 578 19.05 8.71 -29.66
C PRO A 578 18.93 7.33 -30.31
N LEU A 579 17.72 6.77 -30.35
CA LEU A 579 17.48 5.53 -31.10
C LEU A 579 17.73 5.84 -32.59
N ASN A 580 18.81 5.30 -33.15
CA ASN A 580 19.06 5.42 -34.58
C ASN A 580 17.87 4.81 -35.32
N SER A 581 17.10 5.65 -36.03
CA SER A 581 16.27 5.18 -37.12
C SER A 581 17.21 4.52 -38.13
N ARG A 582 17.29 3.19 -38.11
CA ARG A 582 17.93 2.42 -39.18
C ARG A 582 17.29 2.91 -40.48
N LYS A 583 18.09 3.58 -41.31
CA LYS A 583 17.74 3.85 -42.70
C LYS A 583 17.69 2.54 -43.48
#